data_AF-A0AAF0JM82-F1
#
_entry.id   AF-A0AAF0JM82-F1
#
_cell.length_a   1.000
_cell.length_b   1.000
_cell.length_c   1.000
_cell.angle_alpha   90.00
_cell.angle_beta   90.00
_cell.angle_gamma   90.00
#
_symmetry.space_group_name_H-M   'P 1'
#
loop_
_entity.id
_entity.type
_entity.pdbx_description
1 polymer ?
#
loop_
_entity_poly.entity_id
_entity_poly.type
_entity_poly.pdbx_seq_one_letter_code
_entity_poly.pdbx_strand_id
1 'polypeptide(L)' 'MASPILAVILSFFIPGLGQLYTGQFVKAVLLFLLAVVFAGLSTMLIGIPFYLIVWIYSMYDAFVSAKKN' A
#
# COMPACT_ATOMS: atom_id res chain seq x y z
N MET A 1 6.67 16.33 8.76
CA MET A 1 7.61 15.37 8.16
C MET A 1 7.21 13.98 8.60
N ALA A 2 6.62 13.20 7.71
CA ALA A 2 6.24 11.83 8.02
C ALA A 2 7.51 10.96 8.05
N SER A 3 7.69 10.12 9.06
CA SER A 3 8.80 9.16 9.09
C SER A 3 8.67 8.15 7.92
N PRO A 4 9.65 8.06 7.01
CA PRO A 4 9.58 7.13 5.87
C PRO A 4 9.55 5.67 6.30
N ILE A 5 10.29 5.32 7.35
CA ILE A 5 10.33 3.95 7.88
C ILE A 5 8.98 3.57 8.47
N LEU A 6 8.35 4.48 9.23
CA LEU A 6 7.03 4.23 9.79
C LEU A 6 5.98 4.07 8.69
N ALA A 7 6.04 4.89 7.63
CA ALA A 7 5.13 4.77 6.49
C ALA A 7 5.25 3.41 5.78
N VAL A 8 6.46 2.89 5.63
CA VAL A 8 6.70 1.55 5.06
C VAL A 8 6.13 0.45 5.97
N ILE A 9 6.38 0.52 7.28
CA ILE A 9 5.87 -0.47 8.24
C ILE A 9 4.33 -0.50 8.21
N LEU A 10 3.70 0.67 8.16
CA LEU A 10 2.25 0.77 8.04
C LEU A 10 1.75 0.11 6.74
N SER A 11 2.38 0.42 5.60
CA SER A 11 2.03 -0.18 4.31
C SER A 11 2.37 -1.67 4.17
N PHE A 12 3.31 -2.17 4.97
CA PHE A 12 3.65 -3.60 5.06
C PHE A 12 2.50 -4.38 5.68
N PHE A 13 1.89 -3.88 6.76
CA PHE A 13 0.75 -4.55 7.39
C PHE A 13 -0.52 -4.42 6.55
N ILE A 14 -0.80 -3.22 6.02
CA ILE A 14 -2.00 -2.96 5.22
C ILE A 14 -1.64 -1.99 4.09
N PRO A 15 -1.77 -2.41 2.82
CA PRO A 15 -1.61 -1.52 1.68
C PRO A 15 -2.46 -0.26 1.81
N GLY A 16 -1.85 0.91 1.59
CA GLY A 16 -2.50 2.22 1.72
C GLY A 16 -2.35 2.91 3.08
N LEU A 17 -1.97 2.24 4.17
CA LEU A 17 -1.83 2.90 5.47
C LEU A 17 -0.67 3.90 5.53
N GLY A 18 0.47 3.63 4.87
CA GLY A 18 1.57 4.59 4.80
C GLY A 18 1.17 5.86 4.04
N GLN A 19 0.34 5.71 3.01
CA GLN A 19 -0.24 6.82 2.25
C GLN A 19 -1.23 7.62 3.12
N LEU A 20 -2.03 6.94 3.94
CA LEU A 20 -2.92 7.59 4.89
C LEU A 20 -2.12 8.42 5.92
N TYR A 21 -1.04 7.85 6.45
CA TYR A 21 -0.13 8.53 7.39
C TYR A 21 0.54 9.76 6.80
N THR A 22 0.86 9.72 5.51
CA THR A 22 1.46 10.86 4.79
C THR A 22 0.42 11.88 4.29
N GLY A 23 -0.88 11.68 4.59
CA GLY A 23 -1.98 12.58 4.19
C GLY A 23 -2.50 12.37 2.77
N GLN A 24 -2.05 11.34 2.06
CA GLN A 24 -2.48 11.02 0.70
C GLN A 24 -3.71 10.10 0.69
N PHE A 25 -4.85 10.65 1.11
CA PHE A 25 -6.09 9.89 1.29
C PHE A 25 -6.56 9.15 0.02
N VAL A 26 -6.55 9.81 -1.14
CA VAL A 26 -6.99 9.19 -2.41
C VAL A 26 -6.14 7.97 -2.76
N LYS A 27 -4.81 8.07 -2.63
CA LYS A 27 -3.92 6.93 -2.87
C LYS A 27 -4.11 5.83 -1.85
N ALA A 28 -4.29 6.19 -0.58
CA ALA A 28 -4.53 5.22 0.49
C ALA A 28 -5.74 4.34 0.18
N VAL A 29 -6.87 4.96 -0.20
CA VAL A 29 -8.10 4.24 -0.56
C VAL A 29 -7.90 3.38 -1.81
N LEU A 30 -7.28 3.92 -2.87
CA LEU A 30 -7.05 3.17 -4.10
C LEU A 30 -6.19 1.92 -3.88
N LEU A 31 -5.06 2.06 -3.17
CA LEU A 31 -4.16 0.94 -2.89
C LEU A 31 -4.80 -0.12 -2.00
N PHE A 32 -5.57 0.31 -1.00
CA PHE A 32 -6.32 -0.60 -0.15
C PHE A 32 -7.36 -1.40 -0.95
N LEU A 33 -8.16 -0.73 -1.79
CA LEU A 33 -9.16 -1.40 -2.62
C LEU A 33 -8.53 -2.36 -3.63
N LEU A 34 -7.43 -1.97 -4.28
CA LEU A 34 -6.67 -2.85 -5.18
C LEU A 34 -6.16 -4.10 -4.45
N ALA A 35 -5.61 -3.93 -3.24
CA ALA A 35 -5.16 -5.04 -2.42
C ALA A 35 -6.32 -5.98 -2.03
N VAL A 36 -7.48 -5.44 -1.65
CA VAL A 36 -8.68 -6.24 -1.32
C VAL A 36 -9.18 -7.03 -2.53
N VAL A 37 -9.23 -6.41 -3.72
CA VAL A 37 -9.66 -7.07 -4.96
C VAL A 37 -8.71 -8.22 -5.32
N PHE A 38 -7.40 -7.99 -5.30
CA PHE A 38 -6.43 -9.04 -5.62
C PHE A 38 -6.32 -10.12 -4.54
N ALA A 39 -6.54 -9.77 -3.28
CA ALA A 39 -6.69 -10.75 -2.20
C ALA A 39 -7.93 -11.64 -2.45
N GLY A 40 -9.06 -11.08 -2.88
CA GLY A 40 -10.23 -11.86 -3.27
C GLY A 40 -9.94 -12.80 -4.45
N LEU A 41 -9.27 -12.30 -5.49
CA LEU A 41 -8.86 -13.11 -6.65
C LEU A 41 -7.79 -14.17 -6.33
N SER A 42 -7.08 -14.03 -5.21
CA SER A 42 -6.10 -15.04 -4.77
C SER A 42 -6.75 -16.39 -4.44
N THR A 43 -8.07 -16.41 -4.17
CA THR A 43 -8.87 -17.64 -4.02
C THR A 43 -8.87 -18.50 -5.29
N MET A 44 -8.67 -17.89 -6.46
CA MET A 44 -8.54 -18.57 -7.75
C MET A 44 -7.06 -18.73 -8.18
N LEU A 45 -6.10 -18.52 -7.26
CA LEU A 45 -4.64 -18.49 -7.46
C LEU A 45 -4.12 -17.39 -8.39
N ILE A 46 -4.94 -16.85 -9.29
CA ILE A 46 -4.56 -15.78 -10.23
C ILE A 46 -4.28 -14.44 -9.54
N GLY A 47 -4.90 -14.17 -8.38
CA GLY A 47 -4.75 -12.90 -7.67
C GLY A 47 -3.45 -12.75 -6.88
N ILE A 48 -2.75 -13.86 -6.58
CA ILE A 48 -1.52 -13.86 -5.78
C ILE A 48 -0.42 -12.95 -6.37
N PRO A 49 -0.01 -13.10 -7.65
CA PRO A 49 1.03 -12.24 -8.21
C PRO A 49 0.65 -10.76 -8.21
N PHE A 50 -0.61 -10.43 -8.50
CA PHE A 50 -1.09 -9.05 -8.50
C PHE A 50 -1.13 -8.44 -7.10
N TYR A 51 -1.55 -9.22 -6.10
CA TYR A 51 -1.54 -8.79 -4.70
C TYR A 51 -0.11 -8.46 -4.25
N LEU A 52 0.87 -9.31 -4.56
CA LEU A 52 2.28 -9.07 -4.21
C LEU A 52 2.83 -7.80 -4.87
N ILE A 53 2.49 -7.56 -6.15
CA ILE A 53 2.88 -6.33 -6.85
C ILE A 53 2.31 -5.10 -6.14
N VAL A 54 1.00 -5.09 -5.84
CA VAL A 54 0.35 -3.97 -5.15
C VAL A 54 0.92 -3.77 -3.74
N TRP A 55 1.21 -4.86 -3.03
CA TRP A 55 1.78 -4.81 -1.69
C TRP A 55 3.17 -4.17 -1.68
N ILE A 56 4.06 -4.62 -2.56
CA ILE A 56 5.41 -4.04 -2.70
C ILE A 56 5.33 -2.59 -3.18
N TYR A 57 4.49 -2.30 -4.17
CA TYR A 57 4.28 -0.95 -4.67
C TYR A 57 3.76 -0.01 -3.57
N SER A 58 2.83 -0.46 -2.73
CA SER A 58 2.29 0.32 -1.62
C SER A 58 3.38 0.70 -0.60
N MET A 59 4.31 -0.21 -0.30
CA MET A 59 5.46 0.09 0.56
C MET A 59 6.39 1.12 -0.07
N TYR A 60 6.72 0.96 -1.35
CA TYR A 60 7.56 1.89 -2.10
C TYR A 60 6.93 3.30 -2.19
N ASP A 61 5.66 3.39 -2.59
CA ASP A 61 4.95 4.67 -2.71
C ASP A 61 4.80 5.35 -1.34
N ALA A 62 4.62 4.59 -0.25
CA ALA A 62 4.59 5.16 1.10
C ALA A 62 5.94 5.76 1.51
N PHE A 63 7.06 5.10 1.18
CA PHE A 63 8.41 5.62 1.44
C PHE A 63 8.66 6.93 0.68
N VAL A 64 8.37 6.94 -0.63
CA VAL A 64 8.57 8.13 -1.48
C VAL A 64 7.65 9.27 -1.03
N SER A 65 6.41 8.95 -0.70
CA SER A 65 5.42 9.89 -0.18
C SER A 65 5.86 10.55 1.12
N ALA A 66 6.39 9.76 2.06
CA ALA A 66 6.91 10.27 3.32
C ALA A 66 8.18 11.10 3.15
N LYS A 67 9.05 10.76 2.20
CA LYS A 67 10.25 11.56 1.91
C LYS A 67 9.92 12.93 1.30
N LYS A 68 8.76 13.05 0.64
CA LYS A 68 8.31 14.29 0.00
C LYS A 68 7.57 15.25 0.96
N ASN A 69 7.10 14.76 2.10
CA ASN A 69 6.25 15.45 3.09
C ASN A 69 6.92 15.66 4.45
#